data_AF-A0A7J2TIQ2-F1
#
_entry.id   AF-A0A7J2TIQ2-F1
#
_cell.length_a   1.000
_cell.length_b   1.000
_cell.length_c   1.000
_cell.angle_alpha   90.00
_cell.angle_beta   90.00
_cell.angle_gamma   90.00
#
_symmetry.space_group_name_H-M   'P 1'
#
loop_
_entity.id
_entity.type
_entity.pdbx_description
1 polymer ?
#
loop_
_entity_poly.entity_id
_entity_poly.type
_entity_poly.pdbx_seq_one_letter_code
_entity_poly.pdbx_strand_id
1 'polypeptide(L)'
;GTLGNFRTTELFESIRLMGKILGEEKRAEEVIAYINDIVVDLDNRTRNAERPSKVYVGALGFKGGHGITSTTCRFPPFEVNNIFSENIACKVNTTAHVFVDKEFLLKEQPEIIFLDLGNLQLVKDDYSKDRSFYDSLKAFREGKVYGIYSFNFYNTNIEQALVNSYWVGKVLYPEKFKDIEIREKANEIYRFFVGKPLYEEISSKYGELGRIDVSSW
;
A
#
# COMPACT_ATOMS: atom_id res chain seq x y z
N GLY A 1 -17.50 1.81 -8.86
CA GLY A 1 -16.96 1.87 -7.49
C GLY A 1 -15.81 2.84 -7.44
N THR A 2 -15.57 3.45 -6.28
CA THR A 2 -14.39 4.28 -6.02
C THR A 2 -13.12 3.41 -6.12
N LEU A 3 -12.10 3.86 -6.86
CA LEU A 3 -10.85 3.11 -7.03
C LEU A 3 -10.11 2.94 -5.71
N GLY A 4 -9.46 1.79 -5.54
CA GLY A 4 -8.62 1.52 -4.37
C GLY A 4 -9.45 1.38 -3.10
N ASN A 5 -10.39 0.44 -3.07
CA ASN A 5 -11.03 -0.01 -1.83
C ASN A 5 -11.37 -1.49 -1.99
N PHE A 6 -11.11 -2.29 -0.96
CA PHE A 6 -11.37 -3.74 -0.95
C PHE A 6 -12.42 -4.17 0.09
N ARG A 7 -13.14 -3.21 0.70
CA ARG A 7 -14.12 -3.45 1.78
C ARG A 7 -15.48 -2.81 1.52
N THR A 8 -15.82 -2.53 0.26
CA THR A 8 -17.09 -1.87 -0.05
C THR A 8 -18.22 -2.87 -0.12
N THR A 9 -19.41 -2.46 0.31
CA THR A 9 -20.63 -3.26 0.18
C THR A 9 -20.85 -3.67 -1.27
N GLU A 10 -20.62 -2.75 -2.22
CA GLU A 10 -20.80 -3.00 -3.65
C GLU A 10 -19.84 -4.06 -4.19
N LEU A 11 -18.61 -4.14 -3.66
CA LEU A 11 -17.66 -5.19 -4.03
C LEU A 11 -18.17 -6.56 -3.55
N PHE A 12 -18.59 -6.65 -2.29
CA PHE A 12 -19.09 -7.89 -1.71
C PHE A 12 -20.40 -8.34 -2.37
N GLU A 13 -21.30 -7.41 -2.69
CA GLU A 13 -22.49 -7.70 -3.49
C GLU A 13 -22.15 -8.21 -4.89
N SER A 14 -21.14 -7.63 -5.54
CA SER A 14 -20.66 -8.10 -6.84
C SER A 14 -20.09 -9.52 -6.77
N ILE A 15 -19.29 -9.82 -5.73
CA ILE A 15 -18.74 -11.17 -5.50
C ILE A 15 -19.87 -12.17 -5.26
N ARG A 16 -20.87 -11.83 -4.43
CA ARG A 16 -22.05 -12.69 -4.20
C ARG A 16 -22.86 -12.93 -5.46
N LEU A 17 -23.08 -11.88 -6.25
CA LEU A 17 -23.81 -11.98 -7.51
C LEU A 17 -23.09 -12.91 -8.49
N MET A 18 -21.78 -12.78 -8.63
CA MET A 18 -20.97 -13.68 -9.44
C MET A 18 -21.04 -15.13 -8.92
N GLY A 19 -20.91 -15.32 -7.60
CA GLY A 19 -21.07 -16.64 -6.98
C GLY A 19 -22.40 -17.28 -7.34
N LYS A 20 -23.51 -16.55 -7.22
CA LYS A 20 -24.85 -17.03 -7.59
C LYS A 20 -24.98 -17.38 -9.08
N ILE A 21 -24.42 -16.56 -9.96
CA ILE A 21 -24.49 -16.79 -11.42
C ILE A 21 -23.66 -18.02 -11.82
N LEU A 22 -22.52 -18.25 -11.15
CA LEU A 22 -21.57 -19.31 -11.48
C LEU A 22 -21.82 -20.61 -10.71
N GLY A 23 -22.74 -20.63 -9.74
CA GLY A 23 -22.96 -21.78 -8.84
C GLY A 23 -21.85 -21.97 -7.80
N GLU A 24 -21.18 -20.88 -7.44
CA GLU A 24 -20.02 -20.80 -6.55
C GLU A 24 -20.29 -19.93 -5.31
N GLU A 25 -21.52 -19.96 -4.78
CA GLU A 25 -21.96 -19.12 -3.65
C GLU A 25 -21.11 -19.35 -2.39
N LYS A 26 -20.76 -20.61 -2.11
CA LYS A 26 -19.89 -20.95 -0.98
C LYS A 26 -18.54 -20.27 -1.11
N ARG A 27 -17.94 -20.33 -2.30
CA ARG A 27 -16.63 -19.72 -2.57
C ARG A 27 -16.71 -18.19 -2.48
N ALA A 28 -17.80 -17.59 -2.93
CA ALA A 28 -18.03 -16.16 -2.80
C ALA A 28 -18.03 -15.71 -1.33
N GLU A 29 -18.73 -16.42 -0.44
CA GLU A 29 -18.73 -16.10 0.99
C GLU A 29 -17.37 -16.37 1.66
N GLU A 30 -16.65 -17.44 1.27
CA GLU A 30 -15.29 -17.69 1.74
C GLU A 30 -14.35 -16.51 1.42
N VAL A 31 -14.42 -15.97 0.21
CA VAL A 31 -13.60 -14.82 -0.20
C VAL A 31 -13.94 -13.58 0.61
N ILE A 32 -15.23 -13.29 0.81
CA ILE A 32 -15.68 -12.14 1.60
C ILE A 32 -15.24 -12.29 3.06
N ALA A 33 -15.40 -13.49 3.64
CA ALA A 33 -14.97 -13.79 5.00
C ALA A 33 -13.45 -13.58 5.15
N TYR A 34 -12.64 -14.13 4.25
CA TYR A 34 -11.18 -13.98 4.29
C TYR A 34 -10.73 -12.52 4.24
N ILE A 35 -11.36 -11.69 3.40
CA ILE A 35 -11.09 -10.24 3.34
C ILE A 35 -11.42 -9.60 4.71
N ASN A 36 -12.59 -9.88 5.27
CA ASN A 36 -13.01 -9.31 6.55
C ASN A 36 -12.12 -9.76 7.71
N ASP A 37 -11.71 -11.03 7.74
CA ASP A 37 -10.84 -11.58 8.77
C ASP A 37 -9.47 -10.88 8.78
N ILE A 38 -8.88 -10.64 7.61
CA ILE A 38 -7.64 -9.85 7.50
C ILE A 38 -7.84 -8.43 8.03
N VAL A 39 -8.96 -7.79 7.70
CA VAL A 39 -9.25 -6.43 8.16
C VAL A 39 -9.38 -6.36 9.68
N VAL A 40 -10.06 -7.35 10.26
CA VAL A 40 -10.21 -7.47 11.72
C VAL A 40 -8.87 -7.77 12.39
N ASP A 41 -8.03 -8.64 11.81
CA ASP A 41 -6.68 -8.91 12.31
C ASP A 41 -5.80 -7.65 12.33
N LEU A 42 -5.76 -6.90 11.22
CA LEU A 42 -5.02 -5.65 11.12
C LEU A 42 -5.52 -4.61 12.13
N ASP A 43 -6.84 -4.41 12.24
CA ASP A 43 -7.40 -3.49 13.23
C ASP A 43 -7.03 -3.88 14.67
N ASN A 44 -7.17 -5.17 15.02
CA ASN A 44 -6.82 -5.67 16.34
C ASN A 44 -5.34 -5.43 16.69
N ARG A 45 -4.44 -5.52 15.70
CA ARG A 45 -3.01 -5.25 15.87
C ARG A 45 -2.71 -3.78 16.08
N THR A 46 -3.41 -2.87 15.37
CA THR A 46 -2.98 -1.47 15.24
C THR A 46 -3.82 -0.46 16.00
N ARG A 47 -5.10 -0.74 16.32
CA ARG A 47 -6.04 0.27 16.84
C ARG A 47 -5.57 1.03 18.07
N ASN A 48 -4.83 0.34 18.95
CA ASN A 48 -4.29 0.88 20.21
C ASN A 48 -2.74 0.98 20.20
N ALA A 49 -2.11 0.86 19.04
CA ALA A 49 -0.66 0.97 18.92
C ALA A 49 -0.22 2.44 18.89
N GLU A 50 0.98 2.72 19.38
CA GLU A 50 1.64 4.01 19.17
C GLU A 50 1.93 4.18 17.69
N ARG A 51 1.62 5.37 17.15
CA ARG A 51 1.65 5.66 15.72
C ARG A 51 2.80 6.60 15.37
N PRO A 52 3.49 6.40 14.24
CA PRO A 52 4.41 7.42 13.73
C PRO A 52 3.65 8.72 13.44
N SER A 53 4.35 9.85 13.56
CA SER A 53 3.68 11.16 13.52
C SER A 53 3.23 11.56 12.12
N LYS A 54 3.99 11.15 11.09
CA LYS A 54 3.73 11.53 9.70
C LYS A 54 4.18 10.43 8.75
N VAL A 55 3.24 9.93 7.95
CA VAL A 55 3.48 8.94 6.89
C VAL A 55 3.10 9.52 5.54
N TYR A 56 3.66 8.94 4.48
CA TYR A 56 3.33 9.30 3.11
C TYR A 56 3.37 8.08 2.20
N VAL A 57 2.51 8.06 1.19
CA VAL A 57 2.58 7.13 0.07
C VAL A 57 2.74 7.93 -1.23
N GLY A 58 3.71 7.57 -2.06
CA GLY A 58 4.01 8.27 -3.30
C GLY A 58 4.19 7.31 -4.47
N ALA A 59 4.46 7.88 -5.64
CA ALA A 59 4.64 7.13 -6.90
C ALA A 59 3.40 6.34 -7.35
N LEU A 60 2.21 6.68 -6.86
CA LEU A 60 1.00 5.94 -7.22
C LEU A 60 0.68 6.13 -8.71
N GLY A 61 0.33 5.04 -9.40
CA GLY A 61 -0.15 5.13 -10.79
C GLY A 61 -1.49 5.87 -10.89
N PHE A 62 -1.67 6.74 -11.87
CA PHE A 62 -2.95 7.42 -12.14
C PHE A 62 -3.02 7.85 -13.61
N LYS A 63 -3.75 7.09 -14.44
CA LYS A 63 -3.77 7.27 -15.91
C LYS A 63 -2.36 7.27 -16.53
N GLY A 64 -1.46 6.45 -15.98
CA GLY A 64 -0.03 6.42 -16.30
C GLY A 64 0.82 6.25 -15.04
N GLY A 65 2.12 6.00 -15.22
CA GLY A 65 3.09 5.98 -14.14
C GLY A 65 3.48 7.39 -13.71
N HIS A 66 3.67 7.61 -12.40
CA HIS A 66 4.04 8.91 -11.85
C HIS A 66 5.08 8.76 -10.73
N GLY A 67 5.86 9.82 -10.51
CA GLY A 67 6.87 9.88 -9.46
C GLY A 67 6.31 10.21 -8.07
N ILE A 68 7.21 10.61 -7.16
CA ILE A 68 6.91 10.74 -5.73
C ILE A 68 5.70 11.63 -5.41
N THR A 69 5.42 12.64 -6.23
CA THR A 69 4.33 13.62 -6.05
C THR A 69 2.93 13.05 -6.25
N SER A 70 2.80 11.86 -6.84
CA SER A 70 1.52 11.20 -7.07
C SER A 70 1.08 10.38 -5.85
N THR A 71 0.00 10.79 -5.21
CA THR A 71 -0.42 10.26 -3.91
C THR A 71 -1.94 10.19 -3.76
N THR A 72 -2.40 9.71 -2.61
CA THR A 72 -3.79 9.81 -2.19
C THR A 72 -3.88 9.93 -0.68
N CYS A 73 -4.90 10.64 -0.20
CA CYS A 73 -5.23 10.68 1.20
C CYS A 73 -5.75 9.31 1.68
N ARG A 74 -6.86 8.81 1.11
CA ARG A 74 -7.51 7.54 1.52
C ARG A 74 -6.82 6.35 0.87
N PHE A 75 -5.64 6.03 1.39
CA PHE A 75 -4.89 4.86 0.98
C PHE A 75 -5.34 3.63 1.79
N PRO A 76 -5.95 2.58 1.20
CA PRO A 76 -6.56 1.50 1.97
C PRO A 76 -5.62 0.78 2.94
N PRO A 77 -4.36 0.47 2.56
CA PRO A 77 -3.40 -0.08 3.51
C PRO A 77 -3.18 0.81 4.74
N PHE A 78 -3.29 2.13 4.61
CA PHE A 78 -3.24 3.04 5.78
C PHE A 78 -4.53 3.03 6.58
N GLU A 79 -5.69 2.93 5.93
CA GLU A 79 -6.98 2.91 6.61
C GLU A 79 -7.15 1.69 7.50
N VAL A 80 -6.84 0.49 6.99
CA VAL A 80 -6.99 -0.75 7.76
C VAL A 80 -5.94 -0.91 8.86
N ASN A 81 -4.83 -0.18 8.76
CA ASN A 81 -3.80 -0.11 9.81
C ASN A 81 -3.97 1.10 10.74
N ASN A 82 -5.12 1.79 10.70
CA ASN A 82 -5.42 2.91 11.60
C ASN A 82 -4.38 4.05 11.56
N ILE A 83 -3.74 4.31 10.40
CA ILE A 83 -2.70 5.36 10.21
C ILE A 83 -3.11 6.43 9.18
N PHE A 84 -4.36 6.40 8.70
CA PHE A 84 -4.86 7.33 7.71
C PHE A 84 -4.78 8.81 8.16
N SER A 85 -5.04 9.08 9.44
CA SER A 85 -4.98 10.43 10.02
C SER A 85 -3.59 11.06 10.00
N GLU A 86 -2.55 10.22 9.97
CA GLU A 86 -1.14 10.58 9.98
C GLU A 86 -0.56 10.66 8.56
N ASN A 87 -1.35 10.31 7.53
CA ASN A 87 -0.97 10.50 6.14
C ASN A 87 -0.98 11.99 5.79
N ILE A 88 0.19 12.55 5.49
CA ILE A 88 0.31 13.98 5.18
C ILE A 88 -0.54 14.39 3.98
N ALA A 89 -0.78 13.48 3.01
CA ALA A 89 -1.59 13.77 1.82
C ALA A 89 -3.04 14.19 2.16
N CYS A 90 -3.54 13.86 3.36
CA CYS A 90 -4.86 14.27 3.82
C CYS A 90 -5.00 15.74 4.15
N LYS A 91 -3.89 16.47 4.25
CA LYS A 91 -3.89 17.94 4.41
C LYS A 91 -4.34 18.68 3.16
N VAL A 92 -4.42 18.00 2.00
CA VAL A 92 -4.79 18.59 0.72
C VAL A 92 -6.33 18.67 0.53
N ASN A 93 -7.13 18.45 1.59
CA ASN A 93 -8.60 18.55 1.60
C ASN A 93 -9.30 17.78 0.45
N THR A 94 -8.73 16.64 0.04
CA THR A 94 -9.34 15.74 -0.94
C THR A 94 -9.16 14.29 -0.51
N THR A 95 -10.17 13.48 -0.79
CA THR A 95 -10.15 12.03 -0.54
C THR A 95 -9.76 11.23 -1.78
N ALA A 96 -9.69 11.87 -2.95
CA ALA A 96 -9.33 11.24 -4.21
C ALA A 96 -7.80 11.15 -4.38
N HIS A 97 -7.37 10.59 -5.52
CA HIS A 97 -6.00 10.75 -6.00
C HIS A 97 -5.67 12.24 -6.14
N VAL A 98 -4.44 12.61 -5.79
CA VAL A 98 -3.96 13.99 -5.86
C VAL A 98 -2.48 14.03 -6.22
N PHE A 99 -2.10 15.08 -6.94
CA PHE A 99 -0.71 15.46 -7.15
C PHE A 99 -0.36 16.56 -6.16
N VAL A 100 0.61 16.30 -5.28
CA VAL A 100 1.23 17.32 -4.43
C VAL A 100 2.49 17.85 -5.10
N ASP A 101 2.98 19.01 -4.69
CA ASP A 101 4.28 19.50 -5.14
C ASP A 101 5.42 19.07 -4.19
N LYS A 102 6.66 19.32 -4.60
CA LYS A 102 7.85 19.04 -3.79
C LYS A 102 7.92 19.94 -2.55
N GLU A 103 7.48 21.20 -2.64
CA GLU A 103 7.50 22.14 -1.52
C GLU A 103 6.61 21.65 -0.36
N PHE A 104 5.47 21.04 -0.67
CA PHE A 104 4.60 20.38 0.28
C PHE A 104 5.32 19.26 1.02
N LEU A 105 6.05 18.39 0.32
CA LEU A 105 6.82 17.31 0.95
C LEU A 105 7.95 17.87 1.83
N LEU A 106 8.62 18.95 1.40
CA LEU A 106 9.65 19.65 2.17
C LEU A 106 9.09 20.30 3.44
N LYS A 107 7.89 20.86 3.38
CA LYS A 107 7.20 21.47 4.51
C LYS A 107 6.71 20.42 5.50
N GLU A 108 6.16 19.32 4.98
CA GLU A 108 5.52 18.32 5.81
C GLU A 108 6.50 17.35 6.45
N GLN A 109 7.65 17.05 5.82
CA GLN A 109 8.69 16.16 6.35
C GLN A 109 8.14 14.85 6.92
N PRO A 110 7.60 13.95 6.06
CA PRO A 110 7.14 12.65 6.51
C PRO A 110 8.32 11.86 7.11
N GLU A 111 8.03 11.08 8.16
CA GLU A 111 9.02 10.26 8.84
C GLU A 111 9.25 8.93 8.13
N ILE A 112 8.19 8.42 7.49
CA ILE A 112 8.17 7.19 6.73
C ILE A 112 7.50 7.46 5.38
N ILE A 113 8.13 7.01 4.30
CA ILE A 113 7.61 7.10 2.94
C ILE A 113 7.45 5.68 2.37
N PHE A 114 6.29 5.40 1.80
CA PHE A 114 6.05 4.23 0.97
C PHE A 114 6.02 4.65 -0.51
N LEU A 115 6.71 3.91 -1.37
CA LEU A 115 6.75 4.17 -2.80
C LEU A 115 6.22 2.97 -3.57
N ASP A 116 5.33 3.23 -4.53
CA ASP A 116 4.89 2.21 -5.48
C ASP A 116 6.06 1.74 -6.34
N LEU A 117 6.41 0.47 -6.19
CA LEU A 117 7.54 -0.18 -6.87
C LEU A 117 7.35 -0.20 -8.39
N GLY A 118 6.11 -0.24 -8.90
CA GLY A 118 5.85 -0.20 -10.33
C GLY A 118 6.26 1.11 -11.01
N ASN A 119 6.45 2.18 -10.24
CA ASN A 119 6.88 3.48 -10.73
C ASN A 119 8.20 3.94 -10.12
N LEU A 120 8.94 3.03 -9.45
CA LEU A 120 10.17 3.39 -8.74
C LEU A 120 11.21 4.02 -9.65
N GLN A 121 11.29 3.58 -10.92
CA GLN A 121 12.23 4.16 -11.88
C GLN A 121 11.97 5.66 -12.11
N LEU A 122 10.71 6.11 -12.12
CA LEU A 122 10.39 7.54 -12.25
C LEU A 122 10.88 8.35 -11.04
N VAL A 123 10.84 7.75 -9.84
CA VAL A 123 11.40 8.36 -8.63
C VAL A 123 12.92 8.41 -8.70
N LYS A 124 13.58 7.33 -9.16
CA LYS A 124 15.04 7.30 -9.36
C LYS A 124 15.51 8.34 -10.38
N ASP A 125 14.80 8.46 -11.50
CA ASP A 125 15.11 9.44 -12.54
C ASP A 125 14.94 10.88 -12.00
N ASP A 126 13.91 11.15 -11.20
CA ASP A 126 13.73 12.45 -10.54
C ASP A 126 14.76 12.69 -9.44
N TYR A 127 15.16 11.66 -8.68
CA TYR A 127 16.25 11.72 -7.70
C TYR A 127 17.57 12.14 -8.36
N SER A 128 17.91 11.55 -9.51
CA SER A 128 19.13 11.89 -10.24
C SER A 128 19.18 13.35 -10.73
N LYS A 129 18.00 13.95 -10.97
CA LYS A 129 17.86 15.34 -11.45
C LYS A 129 17.80 16.37 -10.34
N ASP A 130 17.26 16.00 -9.18
CA ASP A 130 17.01 16.90 -8.04
C ASP A 130 17.35 16.22 -6.72
N ARG A 131 18.60 15.77 -6.60
CA ARG A 131 19.11 15.07 -5.43
C ARG A 131 18.95 15.89 -4.15
N SER A 132 19.15 17.21 -4.23
CA SER A 132 19.02 18.13 -3.09
C SER A 132 17.65 18.06 -2.43
N PHE A 133 16.58 17.96 -3.22
CA PHE A 133 15.22 17.81 -2.70
C PHE A 133 15.10 16.53 -1.87
N TYR A 134 15.50 15.38 -2.41
CA TYR A 134 15.38 14.10 -1.72
C TYR A 134 16.27 14.01 -0.48
N ASP A 135 17.52 14.45 -0.57
CA ASP A 135 18.45 14.46 0.58
C ASP A 135 17.98 15.43 1.69
N SER A 136 17.11 16.40 1.36
CA SER A 136 16.49 17.28 2.35
C SER A 136 15.24 16.69 3.04
N LEU A 137 14.72 15.55 2.58
CA LEU A 137 13.63 14.83 3.25
C LEU A 137 14.18 13.92 4.37
N LYS A 138 13.60 14.05 5.58
CA LYS A 138 13.96 13.23 6.75
C LYS A 138 13.92 11.71 6.45
N ALA A 139 12.83 11.23 5.85
CA ALA A 139 12.68 9.81 5.52
C ALA A 139 13.78 9.28 4.59
N PHE A 140 14.24 10.07 3.61
CA PHE A 140 15.32 9.65 2.71
C PHE A 140 16.67 9.60 3.44
N ARG A 141 17.00 10.61 4.25
CA ARG A 141 18.25 10.63 5.04
C ARG A 141 18.33 9.50 6.06
N GLU A 142 17.23 9.20 6.74
CA GLU A 142 17.16 8.10 7.71
C GLU A 142 16.95 6.73 7.02
N GLY A 143 16.74 6.75 5.70
CA GLY A 143 16.35 5.64 4.85
C GLY A 143 15.10 4.90 5.33
N LYS A 144 14.13 5.63 5.86
CA LYS A 144 12.77 5.15 6.16
C LYS A 144 11.88 5.26 4.91
N VAL A 145 12.39 4.74 3.78
CA VAL A 145 11.70 4.67 2.50
C VAL A 145 11.48 3.20 2.18
N TYR A 146 10.25 2.81 1.88
CA TYR A 146 9.85 1.41 1.73
C TYR A 146 9.06 1.20 0.44
N GLY A 147 9.28 0.05 -0.21
CA GLY A 147 8.53 -0.34 -1.41
C GLY A 147 7.17 -0.92 -1.07
N ILE A 148 6.15 -0.62 -1.88
CA ILE A 148 4.85 -1.32 -1.89
C ILE A 148 4.57 -1.78 -3.33
N TYR A 149 3.77 -2.84 -3.50
CA TYR A 149 3.40 -3.30 -4.84
C TYR A 149 2.28 -2.45 -5.45
N SER A 150 2.30 -2.28 -6.77
CA SER A 150 1.20 -1.64 -7.48
C SER A 150 -0.04 -2.53 -7.43
N PHE A 151 -1.13 -2.06 -6.83
CA PHE A 151 -2.38 -2.82 -6.79
C PHE A 151 -3.51 -2.20 -7.62
N ASN A 152 -3.27 -1.09 -8.33
CA ASN A 152 -4.30 -0.36 -9.08
C ASN A 152 -4.22 -0.55 -10.61
N PHE A 153 -3.39 -1.48 -11.09
CA PHE A 153 -3.31 -1.82 -12.51
C PHE A 153 -4.54 -2.65 -12.92
N TYR A 154 -5.37 -2.11 -13.82
CA TYR A 154 -6.67 -2.68 -14.22
C TYR A 154 -7.68 -2.79 -13.06
N ASN A 155 -7.85 -1.69 -12.30
CA ASN A 155 -8.62 -1.61 -11.06
C ASN A 155 -7.89 -2.27 -9.87
N THR A 156 -8.60 -2.60 -8.79
CA THR A 156 -8.01 -3.03 -7.51
C THR A 156 -7.71 -4.53 -7.54
N ASN A 157 -6.42 -4.87 -7.52
CA ASN A 157 -5.90 -6.21 -7.23
C ASN A 157 -5.98 -6.41 -5.70
N ILE A 158 -7.08 -7.00 -5.25
CA ILE A 158 -7.44 -7.09 -3.81
C ILE A 158 -6.35 -7.83 -3.04
N GLU A 159 -5.88 -8.94 -3.58
CA GLU A 159 -4.82 -9.75 -2.99
C GLU A 159 -3.53 -8.94 -2.77
N GLN A 160 -3.12 -8.12 -3.74
CA GLN A 160 -1.96 -7.23 -3.57
C GLN A 160 -2.22 -6.11 -2.56
N ALA A 161 -3.43 -5.55 -2.51
CA ALA A 161 -3.79 -4.56 -1.52
C ALA A 161 -3.73 -5.12 -0.08
N LEU A 162 -4.15 -6.38 0.11
CA LEU A 162 -4.05 -7.07 1.40
C LEU A 162 -2.58 -7.37 1.78
N VAL A 163 -1.75 -7.80 0.83
CA VAL A 163 -0.30 -7.97 1.05
C VAL A 163 0.35 -6.65 1.47
N ASN A 164 0.07 -5.57 0.74
CA ASN A 164 0.55 -4.23 1.10
C ASN A 164 0.06 -3.80 2.48
N SER A 165 -1.15 -4.18 2.88
CA SER A 165 -1.70 -3.86 4.21
C SER A 165 -0.92 -4.53 5.33
N TYR A 166 -0.57 -5.81 5.20
CA TYR A 166 0.31 -6.49 6.17
C TYR A 166 1.72 -5.88 6.18
N TRP A 167 2.27 -5.56 5.01
CA TRP A 167 3.60 -4.95 4.92
C TRP A 167 3.65 -3.57 5.58
N VAL A 168 2.69 -2.71 5.27
CA VAL A 168 2.52 -1.39 5.91
C VAL A 168 2.40 -1.55 7.43
N GLY A 169 1.55 -2.46 7.90
CA GLY A 169 1.40 -2.74 9.32
C GLY A 169 2.71 -3.15 9.98
N LYS A 170 3.48 -4.05 9.33
CA LYS A 170 4.79 -4.50 9.81
C LYS A 170 5.84 -3.38 9.87
N VAL A 171 5.86 -2.49 8.88
CA VAL A 171 6.79 -1.35 8.86
C VAL A 171 6.47 -0.35 9.97
N LEU A 172 5.19 -0.04 10.17
CA LEU A 172 4.74 0.98 11.11
C LEU A 172 4.72 0.49 12.56
N TYR A 173 4.42 -0.79 12.76
CA TYR A 173 4.21 -1.41 14.07
C TYR A 173 5.00 -2.73 14.20
N PRO A 174 6.33 -2.73 14.04
CA PRO A 174 7.12 -3.96 13.94
C PRO A 174 6.90 -4.93 15.11
N GLU A 175 6.71 -4.40 16.32
CA GLU A 175 6.45 -5.20 17.52
C GLU A 175 5.13 -5.98 17.48
N LYS A 176 4.11 -5.45 16.78
CA LYS A 176 2.78 -6.06 16.64
C LYS A 176 2.69 -7.07 15.49
N PHE A 177 3.74 -7.15 14.67
CA PHE A 177 3.82 -7.99 13.46
C PHE A 177 5.10 -8.85 13.46
N LYS A 178 5.64 -9.17 14.64
CA LYS A 178 6.83 -10.05 14.78
C LYS A 178 6.58 -11.46 14.27
N ASP A 179 5.33 -11.92 14.37
CA ASP A 179 4.85 -13.22 13.89
C ASP A 179 4.63 -13.26 12.37
N ILE A 180 4.67 -12.11 11.68
CA ILE A 180 4.37 -12.03 10.26
C ILE A 180 5.65 -12.03 9.44
N GLU A 181 5.96 -13.15 8.79
CA GLU A 181 6.92 -13.19 7.69
C GLU A 181 6.25 -12.78 6.39
N ILE A 182 6.62 -11.62 5.84
CA ILE A 182 5.83 -10.96 4.78
C ILE A 182 5.75 -11.80 3.50
N ARG A 183 6.83 -12.51 3.17
CA ARG A 183 6.89 -13.44 2.03
C ARG A 183 5.89 -14.58 2.18
N GLU A 184 5.84 -15.18 3.36
CA GLU A 184 4.93 -16.30 3.66
C GLU A 184 3.48 -15.84 3.68
N LYS A 185 3.20 -14.70 4.35
CA LYS A 185 1.87 -14.10 4.39
C LYS A 185 1.38 -13.70 3.00
N ALA A 186 2.25 -13.17 2.15
CA ALA A 186 1.89 -12.87 0.78
C ALA A 186 1.54 -14.14 -0.02
N ASN A 187 2.34 -15.19 0.12
CA ASN A 187 2.07 -16.46 -0.54
C ASN A 187 0.79 -17.15 -0.02
N GLU A 188 0.44 -16.99 1.26
CA GLU A 188 -0.85 -17.42 1.80
C GLU A 188 -2.02 -16.70 1.10
N ILE A 189 -1.95 -15.36 1.04
CA ILE A 189 -2.98 -14.53 0.40
C ILE A 189 -3.09 -14.89 -1.09
N TYR A 190 -1.98 -14.97 -1.83
CA TYR A 190 -2.02 -15.34 -3.24
C TYR A 190 -2.56 -16.77 -3.46
N ARG A 191 -2.16 -17.75 -2.64
CA ARG A 191 -2.74 -19.10 -2.74
C ARG A 191 -4.24 -19.08 -2.52
N PHE A 192 -4.72 -18.30 -1.56
CA PHE A 192 -6.15 -18.18 -1.31
C PHE A 192 -6.89 -17.60 -2.52
N PHE A 193 -6.42 -16.50 -3.11
CA PHE A 193 -7.15 -15.83 -4.20
C PHE A 193 -6.96 -16.48 -5.58
N VAL A 194 -5.73 -16.89 -5.91
CA VAL A 194 -5.33 -17.31 -7.27
C VAL A 194 -4.75 -18.73 -7.32
N GLY A 195 -4.74 -19.45 -6.20
CA GLY A 195 -4.32 -20.85 -6.13
C GLY A 195 -2.81 -21.08 -6.19
N LYS A 196 -1.99 -20.03 -6.20
CA LYS A 196 -0.52 -20.12 -6.33
C LYS A 196 0.23 -19.15 -5.41
N PRO A 197 1.41 -19.52 -4.90
CA PRO A 197 2.30 -18.59 -4.21
C PRO A 197 3.01 -17.69 -5.24
N LEU A 198 2.57 -16.45 -5.39
CA LEU A 198 3.08 -15.52 -6.43
C LEU A 198 4.10 -14.50 -5.93
N TYR A 199 4.55 -14.55 -4.67
CA TYR A 199 5.45 -13.53 -4.14
C TYR A 199 6.74 -13.41 -4.96
N GLU A 200 7.35 -14.54 -5.31
CA GLU A 200 8.59 -14.60 -6.08
C GLU A 200 8.42 -13.98 -7.47
N GLU A 201 7.35 -14.34 -8.17
CA GLU A 201 7.05 -13.80 -9.50
C GLU A 201 6.84 -12.28 -9.46
N ILE A 202 6.05 -11.80 -8.49
CA ILE A 202 5.78 -10.37 -8.32
C ILE A 202 7.06 -9.63 -7.93
N SER A 203 7.84 -10.16 -6.98
CA SER A 203 9.09 -9.55 -6.56
C SER A 203 10.14 -9.50 -7.67
N SER A 204 10.18 -10.50 -8.56
CA SER A 204 11.09 -10.49 -9.71
C SER A 204 10.76 -9.37 -10.71
N LYS A 205 9.48 -8.98 -10.79
CA LYS A 205 8.99 -7.96 -11.71
C LYS A 205 9.10 -6.54 -11.14
N TYR A 206 8.81 -6.37 -9.86
CA TYR A 206 8.70 -5.05 -9.22
C TYR A 206 9.85 -4.74 -8.24
N GLY A 207 10.60 -5.74 -7.79
CA GLY A 207 11.51 -5.66 -6.64
C GLY A 207 10.88 -6.26 -5.38
N GLU A 208 11.67 -6.52 -4.35
CA GLU A 208 11.17 -7.08 -3.09
C GLU A 208 10.44 -6.02 -2.23
N LEU A 209 9.45 -6.46 -1.45
CA LEU A 209 8.92 -5.62 -0.36
C LEU A 209 9.99 -5.47 0.72
N GLY A 210 10.46 -4.25 0.89
CA GLY A 210 11.54 -3.97 1.81
C GLY A 210 11.85 -2.49 1.88
N ARG A 211 12.88 -2.17 2.67
CA ARG A 211 13.50 -0.86 2.67
C ARG A 211 14.15 -0.63 1.30
N ILE A 212 13.93 0.54 0.74
CA ILE A 212 14.58 0.98 -0.49
C ILE A 212 15.92 1.59 -0.13
N ASP A 213 17.00 1.02 -0.65
CA ASP A 213 18.34 1.60 -0.51
C ASP A 213 18.57 2.69 -1.55
N VAL A 214 18.33 3.93 -1.13
CA VAL A 214 18.54 5.13 -1.94
C VAL A 214 20.01 5.53 -2.06
N SER A 215 20.93 4.94 -1.27
CA SER A 215 22.36 5.24 -1.39
C SER A 215 22.98 4.74 -2.69
N SER A 216 22.28 3.81 -3.35
CA SER A 216 22.65 3.24 -4.65
C SER A 216 22.11 4.04 -5.86
N TRP A 217 21.37 5.12 -5.62
CA TRP A 217 20.70 5.93 -6.65
C TRP A 217 21.56 7.07 -7.17
#